data_AF-A0A2A5WZW8-F1
#
_entry.id   AF-A0A2A5WZW8-F1
#
_cell.length_a   1.000
_cell.length_b   1.000
_cell.length_c   1.000
_cell.angle_alpha   90.00
_cell.angle_beta   90.00
_cell.angle_gamma   90.00
#
_symmetry.space_group_name_H-M   'P 1'
#
loop_
_entity.id
_entity.type
_entity.pdbx_description
1 polymer ?
#
loop_
_entity_poly.entity_id
_entity_poly.type
_entity_poly.pdbx_seq_one_letter_code
_entity_poly.pdbx_strand_id
1 'polypeptide(L)' 'MENASNLTVLFNILITGMLIVFFVLFLVFFLGKIIIKYFKLFPVEQIDKNIDTEQIINEKILKISNGKGKVLNYKKLD' A
#
# COMPACT_ATOMS: atom_id res chain seq x y z
N MET A 1 51.22 14.36 26.12
CA MET A 1 50.86 13.59 24.90
C MET A 1 49.60 12.73 25.08
N GLU A 2 49.22 12.31 26.30
CA GLU A 2 47.97 11.57 26.55
C GLU A 2 46.68 12.36 26.24
N ASN A 3 46.64 13.65 26.58
CA ASN A 3 45.43 14.47 26.42
C ASN A 3 44.99 14.60 24.95
N ALA A 4 45.93 14.65 24.00
CA ALA A 4 45.63 14.68 22.58
C ALA A 4 45.04 13.35 22.08
N SER A 5 45.55 12.23 22.60
CA SER A 5 45.05 10.89 22.27
C SER A 5 43.61 10.68 22.77
N ASN A 6 43.32 11.09 24.01
CA ASN A 6 41.98 10.99 24.59
C ASN A 6 40.97 11.87 23.85
N LEU A 7 41.37 13.05 23.39
CA LEU A 7 40.52 13.94 22.60
C LEU A 7 40.17 13.32 21.24
N THR A 8 41.15 12.72 20.55
CA THR A 8 40.93 12.05 19.26
C THR A 8 39.98 10.87 19.39
N VAL A 9 40.11 10.07 20.44
CA VAL A 9 39.20 8.94 20.73
C VAL A 9 37.77 9.45 20.97
N LEU A 10 37.61 10.52 21.74
CA LEU A 10 36.30 11.11 22.01
C LEU A 10 35.63 11.63 20.73
N PHE A 11 36.37 12.36 19.88
CA PHE A 11 35.85 12.82 18.59
C PHE A 11 35.46 11.68 17.67
N ASN A 12 36.26 10.60 17.65
CA ASN A 12 35.96 9.44 16.82
C ASN A 12 34.67 8.75 17.25
N ILE A 13 34.45 8.59 18.56
CA ILE A 13 33.21 8.04 19.11
C ILE A 13 32.02 8.95 18.76
N LEU A 14 32.18 10.27 18.91
CA LEU A 14 31.12 11.23 18.63
C LEU A 14 30.69 11.20 17.16
N ILE A 15 31.65 11.23 16.24
CA ILE A 15 31.42 11.18 14.79
C ILE A 15 30.80 9.85 14.39
N THR A 16 31.34 8.74 14.90
CA THR A 16 30.82 7.40 14.61
C THR A 16 29.38 7.26 15.12
N GLY A 17 29.10 7.73 16.34
CA GLY A 17 27.75 7.74 16.90
C GLY A 17 26.76 8.55 16.07
N MET A 18 27.16 9.76 15.65
CA MET A 18 26.34 10.61 14.78
C MET A 18 26.06 9.94 13.42
N LEU A 19 27.07 9.32 12.80
CA LEU A 19 26.91 8.61 11.54
C LEU A 19 25.96 7.42 11.67
N ILE A 20 26.08 6.62 12.73
CA ILE A 20 25.20 5.46 12.97
C ILE A 20 23.75 5.93 13.12
N VAL A 21 23.50 6.94 13.96
CA VAL A 21 22.15 7.48 14.16
C VAL A 21 21.57 8.00 12.85
N PHE A 22 22.36 8.72 12.06
CA PHE A 22 21.94 9.20 10.75
C PHE A 22 21.61 8.04 9.80
N PHE A 23 22.43 7.00 9.77
CA PHE A 23 22.22 5.82 8.95
C PHE A 23 20.94 5.07 9.34
N VAL A 24 20.68 4.92 10.65
CA VAL A 24 19.48 4.26 11.16
C VAL A 24 18.23 5.06 10.75
N LEU A 25 18.24 6.38 10.92
CA LEU A 25 17.12 7.23 10.50
C LEU A 25 16.88 7.18 8.99
N PHE A 26 17.95 7.24 8.20
CA PHE A 26 17.88 7.11 6.75
C PHE A 26 17.31 5.75 6.32
N LEU A 27 17.75 4.68 6.98
CA LEU A 27 17.28 3.32 6.71
C LEU A 27 15.78 3.20 7.02
N VAL A 28 15.33 3.65 8.18
CA VAL A 28 13.89 3.66 8.55
C VAL A 28 13.07 4.44 7.53
N PHE A 29 13.53 5.63 7.12
CA PHE A 29 12.88 6.42 6.08
C PHE A 29 12.78 5.68 4.74
N PHE A 30 13.88 5.04 4.32
CA PHE A 30 13.93 4.30 3.07
C PHE A 30 13.02 3.07 3.08
N LEU A 31 13.04 2.28 4.16
CA LEU A 31 12.12 1.15 4.34
C LEU A 31 10.67 1.61 4.34
N GLY A 32 10.32 2.67 5.06
CA GLY A 32 8.96 3.22 5.05
C GLY A 32 8.49 3.58 3.64
N LYS A 33 9.35 4.22 2.86
CA LYS A 33 9.05 4.56 1.46
C LYS A 33 8.91 3.32 0.57
N ILE A 34 9.76 2.31 0.76
CA ILE A 34 9.68 1.03 0.05
C ILE A 34 8.35 0.34 0.34
N ILE A 35 7.98 0.23 1.62
CA ILE A 35 6.74 -0.40 2.06
C ILE A 35 5.54 0.28 1.40
N ILE A 36 5.45 1.61 1.47
CA ILE A 36 4.38 2.38 0.81
C ILE A 36 4.37 2.15 -0.70
N LYS A 37 5.54 2.07 -1.34
CA LYS A 37 5.64 1.80 -2.78
C LYS A 37 5.11 0.40 -3.13
N TYR A 38 5.43 -0.63 -2.35
CA TYR A 38 4.87 -1.97 -2.53
C TYR A 38 3.35 -1.98 -2.32
N PHE A 39 2.84 -1.34 -1.26
CA PHE A 39 1.39 -1.23 -1.04
C PHE A 39 0.65 -0.39 -2.08
N LYS A 40 1.32 0.57 -2.75
CA LYS A 40 0.75 1.24 -3.93
C LYS A 40 0.76 0.36 -5.18
N LEU A 41 1.70 -0.60 -5.26
CA LEU A 41 1.85 -1.52 -6.38
C LEU A 41 0.94 -2.74 -6.29
N PHE A 42 0.51 -3.09 -5.08
CA PHE A 42 -0.72 -3.82 -4.89
C PHE A 42 -1.85 -2.81 -5.14
N PRO A 43 -2.49 -2.79 -6.32
CA PRO A 43 -3.88 -2.43 -6.28
C PRO A 43 -4.46 -3.39 -5.25
N VAL A 44 -4.87 -2.88 -4.08
CA VAL A 44 -6.07 -3.40 -3.45
C VAL A 44 -6.97 -3.58 -4.64
N GLU A 45 -7.24 -4.84 -5.02
CA GLU A 45 -8.22 -5.14 -6.05
C GLU A 45 -9.38 -4.24 -5.67
N GLN A 46 -9.54 -3.14 -6.40
CA GLN A 46 -10.81 -2.47 -6.46
C GLN A 46 -11.58 -3.51 -7.23
N ILE A 47 -12.09 -4.50 -6.48
CA ILE A 47 -13.01 -5.51 -6.94
C ILE A 47 -13.98 -4.71 -7.78
N ASP A 48 -13.87 -4.97 -9.07
CA ASP A 48 -14.41 -4.22 -10.17
C ASP A 48 -15.42 -3.14 -9.79
N LYS A 49 -15.02 -1.87 -9.90
CA LYS A 49 -15.99 -0.77 -10.11
C LYS A 49 -16.73 -0.90 -11.45
N ASN A 50 -16.58 -2.02 -12.15
CA ASN A 50 -17.27 -2.36 -13.37
C ASN A 50 -17.90 -3.77 -13.31
N ILE A 51 -18.36 -4.21 -12.13
CA ILE A 51 -19.36 -5.27 -12.09
C ILE A 51 -20.62 -4.64 -12.65
N ASP A 52 -20.83 -4.82 -13.96
CA ASP A 52 -22.05 -4.44 -14.66
C ASP A 52 -23.20 -5.28 -14.09
N THR A 53 -23.70 -4.81 -12.95
CA THR A 53 -24.75 -5.46 -12.16
C THR A 53 -26.00 -5.59 -13.02
N GLU A 54 -26.20 -4.68 -13.97
CA GLU A 54 -27.27 -4.72 -14.95
C GLU A 54 -27.13 -5.90 -15.91
N GLN A 55 -25.92 -6.18 -16.43
CA GLN A 55 -25.66 -7.40 -17.20
C GLN A 55 -25.92 -8.67 -16.39
N ILE A 56 -25.44 -8.74 -15.15
CA ILE A 56 -25.63 -9.93 -14.29
C ILE A 56 -27.11 -10.18 -13.99
N ILE A 57 -27.87 -9.12 -13.69
CA ILE A 57 -29.32 -9.21 -13.45
C ILE A 57 -30.03 -9.63 -14.74
N ASN A 58 -29.71 -9.01 -15.89
CA ASN A 58 -30.31 -9.37 -17.17
C ASN A 58 -30.06 -10.82 -17.55
N GLU A 59 -28.83 -11.33 -17.40
CA GLU A 59 -28.52 -12.73 -17.67
C GLU A 59 -29.28 -13.70 -16.75
N LYS A 60 -29.39 -13.37 -15.45
CA LYS A 60 -30.17 -14.19 -14.50
C LYS A 60 -31.64 -14.21 -14.87
N ILE A 61 -32.21 -13.06 -15.24
CA ILE A 61 -33.63 -12.95 -15.61
C ILE A 61 -33.90 -13.67 -16.92
N LEU A 62 -33.01 -13.60 -17.92
CA LEU A 62 -33.11 -14.39 -19.14
C LEU A 62 -33.06 -15.89 -18.85
N LYS A 63 -32.19 -16.34 -17.95
CA LYS A 63 -32.11 -17.76 -17.53
C LYS A 63 -33.39 -18.22 -16.81
N ILE A 64 -33.94 -17.43 -15.90
CA ILE A 64 -35.16 -17.78 -15.15
C ILE A 64 -36.40 -17.77 -16.06
N SER A 65 -36.45 -16.82 -17.00
CA SER A 65 -37.58 -16.63 -17.90
C SER A 65 -37.50 -17.45 -19.20
N ASN A 66 -36.49 -18.32 -19.33
CA ASN A 66 -36.23 -19.09 -20.53
C ASN A 66 -36.14 -18.22 -21.80
N GLY A 67 -35.50 -17.05 -21.67
CA GLY A 67 -35.26 -16.07 -22.74
C GLY A 67 -36.40 -15.10 -23.04
N LYS A 68 -37.51 -15.13 -22.28
CA LYS A 68 -38.71 -14.32 -22.57
C LYS A 68 -38.89 -13.10 -21.67
N GLY A 69 -38.16 -13.01 -20.57
CA GLY A 69 -38.26 -11.97 -19.57
C GLY A 69 -37.25 -10.85 -19.80
N LYS A 70 -37.69 -9.62 -19.55
CA LYS A 70 -36.89 -8.40 -19.65
C LYS A 70 -36.93 -7.66 -18.31
N VAL A 71 -35.79 -7.12 -17.88
CA VAL A 71 -35.72 -6.27 -16.68
C VAL A 71 -36.33 -4.91 -17.02
N LEU A 72 -37.40 -4.54 -16.31
CA LEU A 72 -38.08 -3.23 -16.48
C LEU A 72 -37.58 -2.20 -15.48
N ASN A 73 -37.34 -2.63 -14.23
CA ASN A 73 -36.80 -1.80 -13.17
C ASN A 73 -36.17 -2.72 -12.12
N TYR A 74 -35.08 -2.29 -11.48
CA TYR A 74 -34.50 -2.96 -10.33
C TYR A 74 -34.15 -1.93 -9.28
N LYS A 75 -34.42 -2.26 -8.01
CA LYS A 75 -34.09 -1.42 -6.87
C LYS A 75 -33.12 -2.17 -5.99
N LYS A 76 -31.97 -1.56 -5.72
CA LYS A 76 -31.05 -2.05 -4.69
C LYS A 76 -31.73 -1.87 -3.33
N LEU A 77 -31.84 -2.95 -2.57
CA LEU A 77 -32.20 -2.87 -1.15
C LEU A 77 -30.90 -2.53 -0.40
N ASP A 78 -30.89 -1.38 0.28
CA ASP A 78 -29.83 -1.00 1.22
C ASP A 78 -29.90 -1.85 2.50
#